data_AF-A0A834ZES4-F1
#
_entry.id   AF-A0A834ZES4-F1
#
_cell.length_a   1.000
_cell.length_b   1.000
_cell.length_c   1.000
_cell.angle_alpha   90.00
_cell.angle_beta   90.00
_cell.angle_gamma   90.00
#
_symmetry.space_group_name_H-M   'P 1'
#
loop_
_entity.id
_entity.type
_entity.pdbx_description
1 polymer ?
#
loop_
_entity_poly.entity_id
_entity_poly.type
_entity_poly.pdbx_seq_one_letter_code
_entity_poly.pdbx_strand_id
1 'polypeptide(L)'
;MVHNAFCDLEESNILCPYMSDAIKDISKACQAIEGKESAPPSAVTTLRTLYSEITKIYVLRLCSWMRATTDEISTDESWIPVSILERNKSPYTISFLPLAFRTMIASAMDQINLMVQSLQSEAPKSDDMFVQLQEIQESVRLAFLNCFLDFAGHLERIGGELTEDRSNKGSPLQHGYSLEPEGKTYGLNPGSVVVDPHQQLLIVLSNVGYCKDELSSELYNKYKHTWLQSREKDEEDSDIQDLVMSFSALEEKVLAQYTFAKANLIRTAAVNYLLDAGVQWGGAPAVKGVRDAAVELLHTLVAVHAEVFAGAKPLLDKILGIPVEGLVDTFLSLFHENETKDLRSLDANGFCQLMLELEYFETILNPYFTPDASESLKSLQGVLLEKASESLTESSENPGHHLRPTRGSEDADDRQQGMTVSPDDLIALAQQYSSELLQAELERTRINTGMLCRVNSVRFSTRTS
;
A
#
# COMPACT_ATOMS: atom_id res chain seq x y z
N MET A 1 43.04 16.78 28.66
CA MET A 1 42.40 15.79 29.54
C MET A 1 40.89 15.74 29.31
N VAL A 2 40.15 16.84 29.50
CA VAL A 2 38.69 16.88 29.25
C VAL A 2 38.33 16.52 27.80
N HIS A 3 38.99 17.15 26.81
CA HIS A 3 38.79 16.84 25.39
C HIS A 3 38.99 15.34 25.08
N ASN A 4 40.09 14.73 25.53
CA ASN A 4 40.36 13.30 25.32
C ASN A 4 39.30 12.41 25.99
N ALA A 5 38.82 12.78 27.18
CA ALA A 5 37.74 12.04 27.83
C ALA A 5 36.46 12.05 26.98
N PHE A 6 36.12 13.17 26.34
CA PHE A 6 35.01 13.24 25.38
C PHE A 6 35.26 12.44 24.10
N CYS A 7 36.52 12.26 23.68
CA CYS A 7 36.88 11.42 22.54
C CYS A 7 36.88 9.91 22.84
N ASP A 8 37.08 9.50 24.08
CA ASP A 8 37.30 8.09 24.45
C ASP A 8 36.04 7.41 25.06
N LEU A 9 34.93 8.13 25.22
CA LEU A 9 33.69 7.61 25.82
C LEU A 9 32.93 6.64 24.89
N GLU A 10 32.37 5.58 25.46
CA GLU A 10 31.48 4.63 24.77
C GLU A 10 30.14 5.26 24.35
N GLU A 11 29.56 4.77 23.24
CA GLU A 11 28.32 5.29 22.67
C GLU A 11 27.09 5.09 23.59
N SER A 12 27.10 4.04 24.41
CA SER A 12 26.05 3.71 25.40
C SER A 12 25.82 4.80 26.45
N ASN A 13 26.80 5.67 26.66
CA ASN A 13 26.79 6.72 27.68
C ASN A 13 26.40 8.10 27.11
N ILE A 14 26.16 8.22 25.81
CA ILE A 14 25.95 9.51 25.13
C ILE A 14 24.66 10.19 25.61
N LEU A 15 23.59 9.44 25.88
CA LEU A 15 22.34 10.01 26.36
C LEU A 15 22.33 10.38 27.84
N CYS A 16 23.39 10.06 28.59
CA CYS A 16 23.38 10.29 30.02
C CYS A 16 23.43 11.80 30.35
N PRO A 17 22.60 12.27 31.31
CA PRO A 17 22.47 13.70 31.60
C PRO A 17 23.78 14.36 32.04
N TYR A 18 24.70 13.60 32.67
CA TYR A 18 25.98 14.13 33.13
C TYR A 18 26.87 14.67 31.99
N MET A 19 26.71 14.18 30.75
CA MET A 19 27.46 14.68 29.59
C MET A 19 26.97 16.06 29.17
N SER A 20 25.65 16.20 29.04
CA SER A 20 25.02 17.51 28.81
C SER A 20 25.34 18.50 29.93
N ASP A 21 25.34 18.04 31.18
CA ASP A 21 25.61 18.91 32.33
C ASP A 21 27.07 19.36 32.40
N ALA A 22 28.03 18.49 32.06
CA ALA A 22 29.44 18.86 31.96
C ALA A 22 29.66 19.95 30.90
N ILE A 23 29.00 19.85 29.74
CA ILE A 23 29.07 20.89 28.68
C ILE A 23 28.45 22.20 29.17
N LYS A 24 27.30 22.15 29.85
CA LYS A 24 26.67 23.34 30.45
C LYS A 24 27.57 23.99 31.50
N ASP A 25 28.25 23.21 32.32
CA ASP A 25 29.15 23.74 33.35
C ASP A 25 30.41 24.37 32.73
N ILE A 26 30.91 23.83 31.62
CA ILE A 26 31.97 24.47 30.82
C ILE A 26 31.48 25.81 30.25
N SER A 27 30.27 25.88 29.68
CA SER A 27 29.69 27.15 29.19
C SER A 27 29.54 28.18 30.30
N LYS A 28 28.98 27.80 31.47
CA LYS A 28 28.88 28.68 32.64
C LYS A 28 30.26 29.18 33.10
N ALA A 29 31.28 28.31 33.09
CA ALA A 29 32.64 28.70 33.42
C ALA A 29 33.21 29.72 32.42
N CYS A 30 32.93 29.55 31.12
CA CYS A 30 33.30 30.52 30.09
C CYS A 30 32.67 31.89 30.36
N GLN A 31 31.37 31.94 30.64
CA GLN A 31 30.63 33.18 30.95
C GLN A 31 31.15 33.86 32.23
N ALA A 32 31.45 33.08 33.28
CA ALA A 32 31.93 33.59 34.56
C ALA A 32 33.36 34.18 34.47
N ILE A 33 34.19 33.68 33.55
CA ILE A 33 35.56 34.19 33.33
C ILE A 33 35.53 35.43 32.43
N GLU A 34 34.64 35.47 31.43
CA GLU A 34 34.46 36.62 30.54
C GLU A 34 34.01 37.89 31.30
N GLY A 35 33.19 37.74 32.34
CA GLY A 35 32.73 38.86 33.17
C GLY A 35 33.77 39.45 34.13
N LYS A 36 35.00 38.93 34.17
CA LYS A 36 36.06 39.40 35.08
C LYS A 36 37.12 40.21 34.32
N GLU A 37 37.29 41.48 34.69
CA GLU A 37 38.29 42.40 34.11
C GLU A 37 39.76 41.94 34.26
N SER A 38 40.01 40.96 35.14
CA SER A 38 41.36 40.41 35.41
C SER A 38 41.68 39.13 34.63
N ALA A 39 40.77 38.63 33.79
CA ALA A 39 41.00 37.40 33.02
C ALA A 39 41.87 37.67 31.78
N PRO A 40 42.92 36.86 31.52
CA PRO A 40 43.70 36.96 30.29
C PRO A 40 42.82 36.69 29.07
N PRO A 41 42.83 37.53 28.02
CA PRO A 41 42.06 37.30 26.80
C PRO A 41 42.34 35.95 26.14
N SER A 42 43.60 35.48 26.23
CA SER A 42 44.00 34.16 25.75
C SER A 42 43.28 33.01 26.45
N ALA A 43 43.04 33.11 27.76
CA ALA A 43 42.33 32.08 28.52
C ALA A 43 40.85 32.02 28.14
N VAL A 44 40.22 33.17 27.89
CA VAL A 44 38.83 33.25 27.41
C VAL A 44 38.70 32.61 26.03
N THR A 45 39.61 32.93 25.10
CA THR A 45 39.61 32.32 23.76
C THR A 45 39.81 30.81 23.82
N THR A 46 40.78 30.31 24.58
CA THR A 46 41.02 28.86 24.70
C THR A 46 39.83 28.11 25.29
N LEU A 47 39.15 28.69 26.28
CA LEU A 47 37.95 28.08 26.88
C LEU A 47 36.77 28.04 25.91
N ARG A 48 36.56 29.09 25.10
CA ARG A 48 35.52 29.09 24.06
C ARG A 48 35.79 28.06 22.97
N THR A 49 37.04 27.97 22.50
CA THR A 49 37.43 26.93 21.55
C THR A 49 37.18 25.54 22.13
N LEU A 50 37.56 25.30 23.39
CA LEU A 50 37.30 24.03 24.07
C LEU A 50 35.80 23.72 24.16
N TYR A 51 34.97 24.70 24.53
CA TYR A 51 33.52 24.55 24.60
C TYR A 51 32.92 24.20 23.23
N SER A 52 33.32 24.92 22.17
CA SER A 52 32.87 24.68 20.80
C SER A 52 33.23 23.27 20.31
N GLU A 53 34.49 22.86 20.49
CA GLU A 53 34.98 21.54 20.07
C GLU A 53 34.28 20.40 20.83
N ILE A 54 34.15 20.51 22.16
CA ILE A 54 33.46 19.48 22.95
C ILE A 54 31.99 19.38 22.54
N THR A 55 31.33 20.51 22.31
CA THR A 55 29.93 20.52 21.87
C THR A 55 29.78 19.90 20.49
N LYS A 56 30.68 20.22 19.55
CA LYS A 56 30.75 19.58 18.23
C LYS A 56 30.88 18.06 18.35
N ILE A 57 31.84 17.58 19.14
CA ILE A 57 32.06 16.15 19.36
C ILE A 57 30.80 15.49 19.93
N TYR A 58 30.15 16.10 20.92
CA TYR A 58 28.95 15.57 21.55
C TYR A 58 27.76 15.49 20.58
N VAL A 59 27.52 16.55 19.80
CA VAL A 59 26.44 16.56 18.80
C VAL A 59 26.69 15.52 17.70
N LEU A 60 27.91 15.43 17.17
CA LEU A 60 28.23 14.43 16.14
C LEU A 60 28.09 12.99 16.67
N ARG A 61 28.38 12.78 17.95
CA ARG A 61 28.16 11.49 18.63
C ARG A 61 26.68 11.16 18.78
N LEU A 62 25.84 12.13 19.15
CA LEU A 62 24.38 11.94 19.15
C LEU A 62 23.86 11.59 17.75
N CYS A 63 24.37 12.24 16.69
CA CYS A 63 24.05 11.88 15.31
C CYS A 63 24.47 10.45 14.95
N SER A 64 25.66 10.01 15.39
CA SER A 64 26.13 8.62 15.20
C SER A 64 25.21 7.63 15.92
N TRP A 65 24.92 7.91 17.19
CA TRP A 65 24.05 7.09 18.03
C TRP A 65 22.65 6.95 17.46
N MET A 66 22.04 8.02 16.93
CA MET A 66 20.73 7.96 16.28
C MET A 66 20.71 6.97 15.11
N ARG A 67 21.74 7.00 14.26
CA ARG A 67 21.85 6.08 13.11
C ARG A 67 22.03 4.64 13.57
N ALA A 68 22.97 4.37 14.48
CA ALA A 68 23.20 3.03 15.01
C ALA A 68 21.95 2.44 15.68
N THR A 69 21.23 3.26 16.46
CA THR A 69 20.01 2.83 17.16
C THR A 69 18.85 2.59 16.18
N THR A 70 18.81 3.31 15.04
CA THR A 70 17.83 3.06 13.97
C THR A 70 17.98 1.63 13.43
N ASP A 71 19.22 1.18 13.23
CA ASP A 71 19.50 -0.19 12.81
C ASP A 71 19.08 -1.21 13.86
N GLU A 72 19.38 -0.98 15.14
CA GLU A 72 19.02 -1.88 16.24
C GLU A 72 17.50 -2.04 16.40
N ILE A 73 16.76 -0.94 16.44
CA ILE A 73 15.29 -0.93 16.59
C ILE A 73 14.63 -1.72 15.45
N SER A 74 15.21 -1.69 14.26
CA SER A 74 14.66 -2.35 13.07
C SER A 74 14.83 -3.88 13.07
N THR A 75 15.58 -4.45 14.01
CA THR A 75 15.80 -5.90 14.09
C THR A 75 14.80 -6.65 14.98
N ASP A 76 14.04 -5.93 15.82
CA ASP A 76 13.13 -6.52 16.82
C ASP A 76 11.67 -6.15 16.52
N GLU A 77 11.19 -6.51 15.31
CA GLU A 77 9.79 -6.29 14.94
C GLU A 77 8.86 -7.26 15.66
N SER A 78 7.91 -6.69 16.40
CA SER A 78 6.94 -7.42 17.21
C SER A 78 5.75 -7.96 16.41
N TRP A 79 5.43 -7.35 15.26
CA TRP A 79 4.24 -7.65 14.45
C TRP A 79 2.92 -7.48 15.21
N ILE A 80 2.91 -6.62 16.22
CA ILE A 80 1.72 -6.32 17.03
C ILE A 80 1.19 -4.94 16.61
N PRO A 81 -0.04 -4.86 16.08
CA PRO A 81 -0.68 -3.58 15.78
C PRO A 81 -0.92 -2.78 17.06
N VAL A 82 -0.54 -1.50 17.02
CA VAL A 82 -0.75 -0.58 18.15
C VAL A 82 -2.17 -0.06 18.20
N SER A 83 -2.61 0.38 19.38
CA SER A 83 -3.94 0.94 19.56
C SER A 83 -4.09 2.29 18.86
N ILE A 84 -5.33 2.69 18.56
CA ILE A 84 -5.66 4.00 17.97
C ILE A 84 -5.12 5.17 18.82
N LEU A 85 -5.06 5.00 20.14
CA LEU A 85 -4.57 6.02 21.05
C LEU A 85 -3.06 6.23 20.90
N GLU A 86 -2.29 5.14 20.80
CA GLU A 86 -0.83 5.18 20.67
C GLU A 86 -0.37 5.80 19.34
N ARG A 87 -1.14 5.59 18.27
CA ARG A 87 -0.91 6.21 16.96
C ARG A 87 -1.58 7.58 16.79
N ASN A 88 -1.91 8.29 17.87
CA ASN A 88 -2.51 9.63 17.83
C ASN A 88 -3.77 9.76 16.94
N LYS A 89 -4.62 8.72 16.90
CA LYS A 89 -5.81 8.61 16.02
C LYS A 89 -5.51 8.54 14.52
N SER A 90 -4.27 8.26 14.13
CA SER A 90 -3.90 7.94 12.75
C SER A 90 -4.81 6.82 12.18
N PRO A 91 -5.21 6.91 10.91
CA PRO A 91 -5.97 5.83 10.26
C PRO A 91 -5.11 4.62 9.88
N TYR A 92 -3.77 4.71 9.93
CA TYR A 92 -2.82 3.63 9.57
C TYR A 92 -2.66 2.56 10.66
N THR A 93 -2.83 1.28 10.34
CA THR A 93 -2.69 0.18 11.30
C THR A 93 -1.21 -0.20 11.43
N ILE A 94 -0.47 0.62 12.16
CA ILE A 94 0.98 0.48 12.35
C ILE A 94 1.35 -0.50 13.45
N SER A 95 2.57 -1.02 13.34
CA SER A 95 3.30 -1.69 14.42
C SER A 95 3.91 -0.69 15.43
N PHE A 96 4.60 -1.19 16.45
CA PHE A 96 5.33 -0.34 17.39
C PHE A 96 6.57 0.33 16.77
N LEU A 97 7.08 -0.19 15.66
CA LEU A 97 8.37 0.21 15.09
C LEU A 97 8.47 1.72 14.74
N PRO A 98 7.51 2.35 14.03
CA PRO A 98 7.55 3.81 13.80
C PRO A 98 7.50 4.64 15.10
N LEU A 99 6.85 4.14 16.16
CA LEU A 99 6.77 4.83 17.45
C LEU A 99 8.08 4.73 18.24
N ALA A 100 8.77 3.60 18.15
CA ALA A 100 10.11 3.42 18.69
C ALA A 100 11.10 4.38 18.01
N PHE A 101 11.09 4.42 16.68
CA PHE A 101 11.89 5.34 15.88
C PHE A 101 11.61 6.81 16.25
N ARG A 102 10.34 7.20 16.31
CA ARG A 102 9.91 8.54 16.77
C ARG A 102 10.50 8.91 18.13
N THR A 103 10.40 8.01 19.10
CA THR A 103 10.84 8.25 20.48
C THR A 103 12.36 8.43 20.54
N MET A 104 13.10 7.59 19.81
CA MET A 104 14.55 7.65 19.69
C MET A 104 15.02 8.97 19.07
N ILE A 105 14.48 9.33 17.90
CA ILE A 105 14.84 10.58 17.20
C ILE A 105 14.52 11.78 18.08
N ALA A 106 13.34 11.80 18.71
CA ALA A 106 12.94 12.91 19.56
C ALA A 106 13.88 13.10 20.75
N SER A 107 14.30 12.00 21.39
CA SER A 107 15.22 12.05 22.54
C SER A 107 16.57 12.65 22.19
N ALA A 108 17.18 12.22 21.08
CA ALA A 108 18.47 12.74 20.65
C ALA A 108 18.37 14.17 20.10
N MET A 109 17.36 14.46 19.28
CA MET A 109 17.20 15.77 18.66
C MET A 109 16.83 16.86 19.66
N ASP A 110 16.08 16.54 20.73
CA ASP A 110 15.83 17.50 21.82
C ASP A 110 17.16 17.91 22.51
N GLN A 111 18.10 16.97 22.69
CA GLN A 111 19.42 17.28 23.24
C GLN A 111 20.29 18.08 22.25
N ILE A 112 20.32 17.68 20.98
CA ILE A 112 21.06 18.41 19.94
C ILE A 112 20.55 19.84 19.83
N ASN A 113 19.23 20.04 19.81
CA ASN A 113 18.63 21.36 19.72
C ASN A 113 19.05 22.27 20.88
N LEU A 114 19.11 21.74 22.10
CA LEU A 114 19.59 22.51 23.26
C LEU A 114 21.07 22.94 23.10
N MET A 115 21.93 22.05 22.60
CA MET A 115 23.36 22.31 22.40
C MET A 115 23.62 23.29 21.24
N VAL A 116 22.86 23.18 20.17
CA VAL A 116 22.97 24.07 19.01
C VAL A 116 22.47 25.48 19.38
N GLN A 117 21.38 25.60 20.14
CA GLN A 117 20.90 26.89 20.63
C GLN A 117 21.91 27.58 21.57
N SER A 118 22.60 26.81 22.43
CA SER A 118 23.63 27.39 23.30
C SER A 118 24.83 27.88 22.50
N LEU A 119 25.27 27.14 21.47
CA LEU A 119 26.32 27.60 20.54
C LEU A 119 25.89 28.83 19.73
N GLN A 120 24.66 28.88 19.22
CA GLN A 120 24.12 30.02 18.48
C GLN A 120 24.15 31.32 19.30
N SER A 121 23.87 31.25 20.60
CA SER A 121 23.94 32.42 21.48
C SER A 121 25.36 32.96 21.67
N GLU A 122 26.39 32.14 21.45
CA GLU A 122 27.80 32.49 21.62
C GLU A 122 28.52 32.76 20.29
N ALA A 123 28.02 32.23 19.16
CA ALA A 123 28.58 32.37 17.82
C ALA A 123 28.87 33.81 17.34
N PRO A 124 28.04 34.86 17.60
CA PRO A 124 28.35 36.22 17.13
C PRO A 124 29.59 36.84 17.81
N LYS A 125 30.20 36.16 18.78
CA LYS A 125 31.40 36.61 19.48
C LYS A 125 32.70 36.11 18.82
N SER A 126 32.63 35.25 17.80
CA SER A 126 33.80 34.67 17.11
C SER A 126 33.45 34.13 15.72
N ASP A 127 34.16 34.60 14.68
CA ASP A 127 33.99 34.10 13.30
C ASP A 127 34.28 32.59 13.17
N ASP A 128 35.24 32.07 13.93
CA ASP A 128 35.61 30.63 13.92
C ASP A 128 34.47 29.75 14.46
N MET A 129 33.80 30.21 15.52
CA MET A 129 32.62 29.51 16.08
C MET A 129 31.43 29.52 15.12
N PHE A 130 31.29 30.55 14.29
CA PHE A 130 30.22 30.63 13.29
C PHE A 130 30.38 29.56 12.20
N VAL A 131 31.60 29.37 11.69
CA VAL A 131 31.90 28.32 10.70
C VAL A 131 31.66 26.93 11.31
N GLN A 132 32.15 26.70 12.53
CA GLN A 132 31.92 25.42 13.22
C GLN A 132 30.43 25.13 13.46
N LEU A 133 29.65 26.17 13.80
CA LEU A 133 28.21 26.03 13.98
C LEU A 133 27.50 25.62 12.69
N GLN A 134 27.87 26.22 11.54
CA GLN A 134 27.31 25.83 10.24
C GLN A 134 27.63 24.37 9.90
N GLU A 135 28.87 23.92 10.13
CA GLU A 135 29.25 22.52 9.92
C GLU A 135 28.45 21.55 10.82
N ILE A 136 28.22 21.92 12.08
CA ILE A 136 27.39 21.14 13.01
C ILE A 136 25.96 21.08 12.50
N GLN A 137 25.37 22.21 12.12
CA GLN A 137 24.00 22.28 11.62
C GLN A 137 23.78 21.40 10.39
N GLU A 138 24.71 21.45 9.43
CA GLU A 138 24.64 20.62 8.23
C GLU A 138 24.82 19.13 8.56
N SER A 139 25.74 18.79 9.47
CA SER A 139 25.93 17.41 9.94
C SER A 139 24.68 16.86 10.63
N VAL A 140 23.99 17.69 11.41
CA VAL A 140 22.72 17.33 12.07
C VAL A 140 21.62 17.10 11.04
N ARG A 141 21.48 18.00 10.06
CA ARG A 141 20.50 17.88 8.96
C ARG A 141 20.68 16.56 8.21
N LEU A 142 21.91 16.28 7.76
CA LEU A 142 22.23 15.05 7.04
C LEU A 142 22.00 13.80 7.89
N ALA A 143 22.41 13.81 9.16
CA ALA A 143 22.18 12.67 10.04
C ALA A 143 20.69 12.40 10.26
N PHE A 144 19.88 13.45 10.47
CA PHE A 144 18.44 13.34 10.62
C PHE A 144 17.78 12.72 9.38
N LEU A 145 18.08 13.25 8.20
CA LEU A 145 17.51 12.74 6.94
C LEU A 145 17.96 11.29 6.67
N ASN A 146 19.24 10.99 6.88
CA ASN A 146 19.74 9.63 6.72
C ASN A 146 19.08 8.64 7.67
N CYS A 147 18.77 9.00 8.92
CA CYS A 147 18.05 8.09 9.83
C CYS A 147 16.70 7.67 9.24
N PHE A 148 15.96 8.59 8.61
CA PHE A 148 14.71 8.23 7.95
C PHE A 148 14.92 7.36 6.71
N LEU A 149 15.95 7.62 5.92
CA LEU A 149 16.28 6.81 4.74
C LEU A 149 16.74 5.40 5.13
N ASP A 150 17.56 5.29 6.18
CA ASP A 150 17.99 4.02 6.76
C ASP A 150 16.76 3.24 7.27
N PHE A 151 15.86 3.93 7.98
CA PHE A 151 14.59 3.35 8.42
C PHE A 151 13.69 2.88 7.27
N ALA A 152 13.60 3.65 6.18
CA ALA A 152 12.91 3.25 4.97
C ALA A 152 13.56 2.01 4.34
N GLY A 153 14.89 1.96 4.28
CA GLY A 153 15.64 0.79 3.82
C GLY A 153 15.37 -0.46 4.66
N HIS A 154 15.20 -0.30 5.98
CA HIS A 154 14.80 -1.40 6.85
C HIS A 154 13.39 -1.92 6.57
N LEU A 155 12.42 -1.02 6.41
CA LEU A 155 11.07 -1.39 6.00
C LEU A 155 11.04 -2.09 4.63
N GLU A 156 11.91 -1.67 3.69
CA GLU A 156 12.07 -2.35 2.39
C GLU A 156 12.59 -3.78 2.58
N ARG A 157 13.64 -3.97 3.37
CA ARG A 157 14.22 -5.27 3.65
C ARG A 157 13.21 -6.21 4.32
N ILE A 158 12.50 -5.72 5.34
CA ILE A 158 11.46 -6.48 6.04
C ILE A 158 10.38 -6.92 5.04
N GLY A 159 9.91 -6.02 4.18
CA GLY A 159 8.94 -6.37 3.12
C GLY A 159 9.48 -7.43 2.15
N GLY A 160 10.74 -7.30 1.72
CA GLY A 160 11.42 -8.27 0.86
C GLY A 160 11.53 -9.67 1.50
N GLU A 161 11.98 -9.76 2.74
CA GLU A 161 12.14 -11.03 3.48
C GLU A 161 10.81 -11.80 3.59
N LEU A 162 9.70 -11.09 3.81
CA LEU A 162 8.35 -11.69 3.86
C LEU A 162 7.92 -12.34 2.54
N THR A 163 8.46 -11.88 1.41
CA THR A 163 8.17 -12.45 0.08
C THR A 163 9.11 -13.57 -0.32
N GLU A 164 10.39 -13.50 0.06
CA GLU A 164 11.41 -14.49 -0.30
C GLU A 164 11.29 -15.81 0.48
N ASP A 165 10.82 -15.77 1.72
CA ASP A 165 10.57 -16.97 2.54
C ASP A 165 9.58 -17.96 1.88
N ARG A 166 8.80 -17.47 0.91
CA ARG A 166 7.90 -18.26 0.06
C ARG A 166 8.62 -18.95 -1.11
N SER A 167 9.69 -18.36 -1.64
CA SER A 167 10.44 -18.89 -2.79
C SER A 167 11.36 -20.06 -2.39
N ASN A 168 11.98 -19.99 -1.21
CA ASN A 168 12.91 -21.01 -0.73
C ASN A 168 12.25 -22.25 -0.09
N LYS A 169 10.98 -22.17 0.32
CA LYS A 169 10.20 -23.33 0.77
C LYS A 169 9.34 -23.90 -0.36
N GLY A 170 10.00 -24.39 -1.39
CA GLY A 170 9.36 -25.28 -2.38
C GLY A 170 8.91 -26.58 -1.72
N SER A 171 7.60 -26.77 -1.58
CA SER A 171 7.00 -28.10 -1.45
C SER A 171 5.56 -28.10 -1.98
N PRO A 172 5.11 -29.24 -2.54
CA PRO A 172 4.18 -29.28 -3.66
C PRO A 172 2.72 -29.24 -3.23
N LEU A 173 1.90 -28.66 -4.11
CA LEU A 173 0.45 -28.85 -4.23
C LEU A 173 0.04 -30.28 -3.82
N GLN A 174 -0.57 -30.42 -2.65
CA GLN A 174 -1.43 -31.56 -2.34
C GLN A 174 -2.88 -31.12 -2.49
N HIS A 175 -3.48 -31.54 -3.60
CA HIS A 175 -4.92 -31.67 -3.73
C HIS A 175 -5.46 -32.62 -2.65
N GLY A 176 -6.55 -32.20 -1.99
CA GLY A 176 -7.35 -33.08 -1.15
C GLY A 176 -8.07 -32.29 -0.06
N TYR A 177 -9.28 -31.81 -0.39
CA TYR A 177 -10.35 -31.42 0.53
C TYR A 177 -9.91 -31.12 1.98
N SER A 178 -9.48 -29.89 2.25
CA SER A 178 -9.54 -29.36 3.62
C SER A 178 -10.77 -28.48 3.70
N LEU A 179 -11.80 -28.98 4.36
CA LEU A 179 -12.88 -28.15 4.89
C LEU A 179 -12.19 -27.06 5.73
N GLU A 180 -12.13 -25.81 5.27
CA GLU A 180 -11.69 -24.71 6.13
C GLU A 180 -12.70 -24.63 7.28
N PRO A 181 -12.25 -24.70 8.55
CA PRO A 181 -13.15 -24.47 9.66
C PRO A 181 -13.62 -23.02 9.60
N GLU A 182 -14.93 -22.83 9.64
CA GLU A 182 -15.60 -21.54 9.84
C GLU A 182 -14.85 -20.72 10.91
N GLY A 183 -14.41 -19.50 10.55
CA GLY A 183 -13.98 -18.50 11.53
C GLY A 183 -12.50 -18.10 11.56
N LYS A 184 -11.79 -17.99 10.42
CA LYS A 184 -10.59 -17.13 10.40
C LYS A 184 -11.05 -15.68 10.45
N THR A 185 -10.93 -15.07 11.63
CA THR A 185 -11.19 -13.65 11.83
C THR A 185 -10.19 -12.86 10.99
N TYR A 186 -10.63 -12.21 9.90
CA TYR A 186 -9.82 -11.30 9.06
C TYR A 186 -9.41 -10.00 9.79
N GLY A 187 -9.52 -9.97 11.12
CA GLY A 187 -9.31 -8.79 11.95
C GLY A 187 -7.89 -8.75 12.50
N LEU A 188 -7.18 -7.66 12.20
CA LEU A 188 -6.00 -7.25 12.94
C LEU A 188 -6.45 -6.69 14.29
N ASN A 189 -6.61 -7.58 15.27
CA ASN A 189 -6.95 -7.18 16.62
C ASN A 189 -5.72 -6.54 17.30
N PRO A 190 -5.85 -5.34 17.89
CA PRO A 190 -4.78 -4.71 18.63
C PRO A 190 -4.24 -5.65 19.72
N GLY A 191 -2.91 -5.77 19.83
CA GLY A 191 -2.27 -6.61 20.85
C GLY A 191 -2.08 -8.10 20.49
N SER A 192 -2.55 -8.56 19.32
CA SER A 192 -2.25 -9.91 18.82
C SER A 192 -1.05 -9.88 17.87
N VAL A 193 -0.16 -10.87 18.00
CA VAL A 193 0.92 -11.08 17.04
C VAL A 193 0.32 -11.52 15.70
N VAL A 194 0.73 -10.85 14.63
CA VAL A 194 0.34 -11.18 13.26
C VAL A 194 1.35 -12.17 12.69
N VAL A 195 0.86 -13.32 12.26
CA VAL A 195 1.67 -14.43 11.75
C VAL A 195 1.53 -14.59 10.23
N ASP A 196 0.44 -14.08 9.65
CA ASP A 196 0.20 -14.17 8.21
C ASP A 196 1.09 -13.17 7.44
N PRO A 197 1.93 -13.62 6.50
CA PRO A 197 2.86 -12.74 5.78
C PRO A 197 2.18 -11.65 4.94
N HIS A 198 0.97 -11.90 4.42
CA HIS A 198 0.26 -10.88 3.65
C HIS A 198 -0.28 -9.78 4.56
N GLN A 199 -0.78 -10.14 5.74
CA GLN A 199 -1.14 -9.17 6.77
C GLN A 199 0.07 -8.41 7.31
N GLN A 200 1.22 -9.08 7.45
CA GLN A 200 2.49 -8.43 7.82
C GLN A 200 2.95 -7.42 6.75
N LEU A 201 2.84 -7.74 5.45
CA LEU A 201 3.09 -6.79 4.36
C LEU A 201 2.16 -5.57 4.43
N LEU A 202 0.89 -5.75 4.79
CA LEU A 202 -0.04 -4.63 4.99
C LEU A 202 0.35 -3.75 6.19
N ILE A 203 0.90 -4.34 7.25
CA ILE A 203 1.46 -3.57 8.37
C ILE A 203 2.67 -2.78 7.92
N VAL A 204 3.57 -3.37 7.13
CA VAL A 204 4.72 -2.64 6.54
C VAL A 204 4.22 -1.48 5.68
N LEU A 205 3.22 -1.70 4.81
CA LEU A 205 2.59 -0.63 4.03
C LEU A 205 2.00 0.48 4.92
N SER A 206 1.32 0.11 6.01
CA SER A 206 0.81 1.09 6.97
C SER A 206 1.93 1.84 7.70
N ASN A 207 3.02 1.17 8.08
CA ASN A 207 4.19 1.79 8.68
C ASN A 207 4.80 2.83 7.71
N VAL A 208 4.96 2.47 6.44
CA VAL A 208 5.45 3.34 5.37
C VAL A 208 4.54 4.55 5.19
N GLY A 209 3.23 4.33 5.04
CA GLY A 209 2.24 5.40 4.89
C GLY A 209 2.20 6.35 6.10
N TYR A 210 2.25 5.82 7.31
CA TYR A 210 2.35 6.63 8.54
C TYR A 210 3.64 7.46 8.58
N CYS A 211 4.77 6.87 8.17
CA CYS A 211 6.04 7.60 8.14
C CYS A 211 6.01 8.73 7.11
N LYS A 212 5.43 8.47 5.94
CA LYS A 212 5.27 9.42 4.84
C LYS A 212 4.37 10.60 5.22
N ASP A 213 3.16 10.31 5.68
CA ASP A 213 2.09 11.31 5.81
C ASP A 213 2.14 12.06 7.15
N GLU A 214 2.60 11.40 8.22
CA GLU A 214 2.54 11.94 9.58
C GLU A 214 3.94 12.17 10.15
N LEU A 215 4.74 11.12 10.31
CA LEU A 215 5.96 11.17 11.12
C LEU A 215 7.05 12.08 10.52
N SER A 216 7.26 12.01 9.20
CA SER A 216 8.25 12.82 8.49
C SER A 216 7.96 14.31 8.69
N SER A 217 6.73 14.72 8.41
CA SER A 217 6.28 16.11 8.56
C SER A 217 6.33 16.57 10.02
N GLU A 218 5.94 15.71 10.96
CA GLU A 218 5.95 16.06 12.38
C GLU A 218 7.37 16.34 12.89
N LEU A 219 8.29 15.39 12.71
CA LEU A 219 9.66 15.51 13.23
C LEU A 219 10.44 16.58 12.47
N TYR A 220 10.26 16.68 11.15
CA TYR A 220 10.90 17.73 10.36
C TYR A 220 10.46 19.12 10.85
N ASN A 221 9.16 19.37 10.97
CA ASN A 221 8.67 20.66 11.46
C ASN A 221 9.09 20.96 12.91
N LYS A 222 9.23 19.93 13.75
CA LYS A 222 9.70 20.10 15.13
C LYS A 222 11.17 20.53 15.20
N TYR A 223 12.04 20.07 14.30
CA TYR A 223 13.49 20.26 14.44
C TYR A 223 14.16 21.11 13.36
N LYS A 224 13.46 21.46 12.28
CA LYS A 224 14.04 22.20 11.16
C LYS A 224 14.74 23.51 11.55
N HIS A 225 14.27 24.19 12.60
CA HIS A 225 14.89 25.42 13.11
C HIS A 225 16.28 25.21 13.72
N THR A 226 16.65 23.96 14.04
CA THR A 226 17.98 23.63 14.55
C THR A 226 19.05 23.86 13.48
N TRP A 227 18.75 23.63 12.20
CA TRP A 227 19.71 23.78 11.09
C TRP A 227 19.37 24.88 10.06
N LEU A 228 18.14 25.41 10.01
CA LEU A 228 17.69 26.33 8.95
C LEU A 228 18.04 27.83 9.10
N GLN A 229 18.97 28.25 9.97
CA GLN A 229 19.15 29.69 10.25
C GLN A 229 19.71 30.55 9.10
N SER A 230 20.14 29.97 7.98
CA SER A 230 20.83 30.72 6.90
C SER A 230 20.39 30.40 5.46
N ARG A 231 19.31 29.67 5.22
CA ARG A 231 18.92 29.24 3.86
C ARG A 231 17.88 30.18 3.21
N GLU A 232 18.02 30.40 1.91
CA GLU A 232 16.99 31.04 1.10
C GLU A 232 15.74 30.14 1.09
N LYS A 233 14.56 30.76 1.18
CA LYS A 233 13.24 30.11 1.32
C LYS A 233 12.94 28.96 0.34
N ASP A 234 13.63 28.91 -0.80
CA ASP A 234 13.34 27.95 -1.88
C ASP A 234 13.98 26.56 -1.66
N GLU A 235 14.99 26.42 -0.78
CA GLU A 235 15.59 25.11 -0.44
C GLU A 235 14.95 24.47 0.83
N GLU A 236 14.04 25.16 1.51
CA GLU A 236 13.44 24.70 2.79
C GLU A 236 12.49 23.51 2.63
N ASP A 237 11.83 23.41 1.47
CA ASP A 237 10.82 22.37 1.18
C ASP A 237 11.41 21.17 0.41
N SER A 238 12.63 21.27 -0.13
CA SER A 238 13.20 20.18 -0.93
C SER A 238 13.53 18.95 -0.08
N ASP A 239 14.11 19.13 1.12
CA ASP A 239 14.54 18.02 1.97
C ASP A 239 13.35 17.14 2.41
N ILE A 240 12.23 17.77 2.81
CA ILE A 240 11.02 17.04 3.20
C ILE A 240 10.33 16.43 1.98
N GLN A 241 10.36 17.10 0.83
CA GLN A 241 9.82 16.57 -0.41
C GLN A 241 10.59 15.33 -0.87
N ASP A 242 11.92 15.36 -0.84
CA ASP A 242 12.79 14.24 -1.17
C ASP A 242 12.56 13.05 -0.22
N LEU A 243 12.31 13.35 1.06
CA LEU A 243 11.99 12.31 2.04
C LEU A 243 10.62 11.67 1.77
N VAL A 244 9.58 12.47 1.51
CA VAL A 244 8.24 11.99 1.15
C VAL A 244 8.28 11.20 -0.16
N MET A 245 9.07 11.64 -1.14
CA MET A 245 9.32 10.92 -2.39
C MET A 245 9.96 9.56 -2.15
N SER A 246 10.93 9.48 -1.23
CA SER A 246 11.60 8.22 -0.86
C SER A 246 10.62 7.21 -0.25
N PHE A 247 9.78 7.64 0.70
CA PHE A 247 8.73 6.77 1.24
C PHE A 247 7.64 6.44 0.22
N SER A 248 7.33 7.34 -0.71
CA SER A 248 6.37 7.06 -1.80
C SER A 248 6.90 5.97 -2.73
N ALA A 249 8.18 6.04 -3.11
CA ALA A 249 8.83 5.01 -3.92
C ALA A 249 8.86 3.66 -3.19
N LEU A 250 9.10 3.67 -1.88
CA LEU A 250 9.03 2.46 -1.06
C LEU A 250 7.61 1.89 -0.98
N GLU A 251 6.59 2.74 -0.81
CA GLU A 251 5.20 2.34 -0.81
C GLU A 251 4.85 1.57 -2.08
N GLU A 252 5.25 2.08 -3.26
CA GLU A 252 5.03 1.38 -4.54
C GLU A 252 5.72 0.01 -4.60
N LYS A 253 6.94 -0.11 -4.08
CA LYS A 253 7.68 -1.40 -4.06
C LYS A 253 6.97 -2.44 -3.21
N VAL A 254 6.61 -2.10 -1.97
CA VAL A 254 5.93 -3.03 -1.05
C VAL A 254 4.51 -3.31 -1.55
N LEU A 255 3.86 -2.31 -2.15
CA LEU A 255 2.54 -2.47 -2.76
C LEU A 255 2.57 -3.49 -3.89
N ALA A 256 3.55 -3.39 -4.80
CA ALA A 256 3.73 -4.32 -5.90
C ALA A 256 3.94 -5.76 -5.41
N GLN A 257 4.68 -5.95 -4.31
CA GLN A 257 4.87 -7.27 -3.68
C GLN A 257 3.55 -7.86 -3.19
N TYR A 258 2.75 -7.07 -2.45
CA TYR A 258 1.45 -7.51 -1.95
C TYR A 258 0.46 -7.81 -3.09
N THR A 259 0.34 -6.90 -4.06
CA THR A 259 -0.62 -7.06 -5.17
C THR A 259 -0.23 -8.20 -6.10
N PHE A 260 1.05 -8.45 -6.34
CA PHE A 260 1.50 -9.62 -7.09
C PHE A 260 1.07 -10.94 -6.42
N ALA A 261 1.18 -11.03 -5.09
CA ALA A 261 0.74 -12.21 -4.36
C ALA A 261 -0.78 -12.43 -4.48
N LYS A 262 -1.58 -11.35 -4.42
CA LYS A 262 -3.05 -11.41 -4.55
C LYS A 262 -3.51 -11.62 -6.00
N ALA A 263 -2.80 -11.08 -6.98
CA ALA A 263 -3.10 -11.28 -8.40
C ALA A 263 -3.11 -12.76 -8.79
N ASN A 264 -2.21 -13.58 -8.22
CA ASN A 264 -2.20 -15.02 -8.45
C ASN A 264 -3.47 -15.73 -7.91
N LEU A 265 -3.96 -15.31 -6.74
CA LEU A 265 -5.21 -15.84 -6.17
C LEU A 265 -6.41 -15.46 -7.04
N ILE A 266 -6.46 -14.20 -7.48
CA ILE A 266 -7.52 -13.69 -8.36
C ILE A 266 -7.47 -14.37 -9.72
N ARG A 267 -6.29 -14.54 -10.31
CA ARG A 267 -6.13 -15.28 -11.58
C ARG A 267 -6.64 -16.71 -11.47
N THR A 268 -6.35 -17.40 -10.36
CA THR A 268 -6.86 -18.77 -10.12
C THR A 268 -8.39 -18.78 -10.02
N ALA A 269 -8.98 -17.82 -9.30
CA ALA A 269 -10.43 -17.68 -9.21
C ALA A 269 -11.06 -17.35 -10.57
N ALA A 270 -10.41 -16.52 -11.40
CA ALA A 270 -10.86 -16.17 -12.73
C ALA A 270 -10.83 -17.36 -13.70
N VAL A 271 -9.77 -18.19 -13.64
CA VAL A 271 -9.69 -19.47 -14.38
C VAL A 271 -10.83 -20.39 -13.97
N ASN A 272 -11.05 -20.57 -12.66
CA ASN A 272 -12.12 -21.42 -12.16
C ASN A 272 -13.51 -20.93 -12.63
N TYR A 273 -13.71 -19.61 -12.65
CA TYR A 273 -14.96 -18.97 -13.09
C TYR A 273 -15.24 -19.17 -14.59
N LEU A 274 -14.23 -18.96 -15.43
CA LEU A 274 -14.40 -18.92 -16.88
C LEU A 274 -14.29 -20.30 -17.54
N LEU A 275 -13.39 -21.16 -17.04
CA LEU A 275 -13.02 -22.43 -17.67
C LEU A 275 -13.51 -23.66 -16.88
N ASP A 276 -13.38 -23.66 -15.55
CA ASP A 276 -13.64 -24.88 -14.74
C ASP A 276 -15.05 -24.93 -14.11
N ALA A 277 -15.90 -23.92 -14.36
CA ALA A 277 -17.25 -23.84 -13.82
C ALA A 277 -18.26 -24.81 -14.49
N GLY A 278 -17.80 -25.68 -15.40
CA GLY A 278 -18.62 -26.69 -16.07
C GLY A 278 -19.59 -26.13 -17.13
N VAL A 279 -19.37 -24.89 -17.60
CA VAL A 279 -20.18 -24.26 -18.65
C VAL A 279 -19.54 -24.49 -20.01
N GLN A 280 -20.32 -25.03 -20.94
CA GLN A 280 -19.95 -25.06 -22.36
C GLN A 280 -20.53 -23.82 -23.03
N TRP A 281 -19.69 -22.83 -23.31
CA TRP A 281 -20.11 -21.52 -23.82
C TRP A 281 -20.80 -21.55 -25.19
N GLY A 282 -20.55 -22.59 -26.00
CA GLY A 282 -21.22 -22.83 -27.29
C GLY A 282 -22.56 -23.55 -27.20
N GLY A 283 -23.02 -23.88 -26.00
CA GLY A 283 -24.30 -24.55 -25.72
C GLY A 283 -24.80 -24.18 -24.33
N ALA A 284 -24.72 -22.89 -24.00
CA ALA A 284 -24.96 -22.39 -22.67
C ALA A 284 -26.44 -22.52 -22.28
N PRO A 285 -26.74 -22.84 -21.01
CA PRO A 285 -28.12 -22.86 -20.52
C PRO A 285 -28.74 -21.46 -20.61
N ALA A 286 -30.07 -21.39 -20.63
CA ALA A 286 -30.79 -20.13 -20.58
C ALA A 286 -30.38 -19.29 -19.35
N VAL A 287 -30.21 -17.99 -19.55
CA VAL A 287 -29.82 -17.02 -18.52
C VAL A 287 -30.90 -16.96 -17.44
N LYS A 288 -30.53 -17.24 -16.20
CA LYS A 288 -31.44 -17.24 -15.04
C LYS A 288 -31.03 -16.29 -13.91
N GLY A 289 -29.81 -15.76 -13.96
CA GLY A 289 -29.20 -14.95 -12.92
C GLY A 289 -27.67 -15.13 -12.91
N VAL A 290 -27.03 -14.54 -11.91
CA VAL A 290 -25.56 -14.61 -11.74
C VAL A 290 -25.18 -15.98 -11.19
N ARG A 291 -24.22 -16.67 -11.84
CA ARG A 291 -23.76 -18.00 -11.42
C ARG A 291 -23.04 -17.95 -10.07
N ASP A 292 -23.12 -19.04 -9.30
CA ASP A 292 -22.36 -19.18 -8.04
C ASP A 292 -20.85 -19.02 -8.27
N ALA A 293 -20.32 -19.48 -9.41
CA ALA A 293 -18.91 -19.27 -9.78
C ALA A 293 -18.52 -17.78 -9.85
N ALA A 294 -19.42 -16.90 -10.30
CA ALA A 294 -19.20 -15.46 -10.32
C ALA A 294 -19.19 -14.88 -8.89
N VAL A 295 -20.09 -15.38 -8.03
CA VAL A 295 -20.14 -14.99 -6.62
C VAL A 295 -18.88 -15.44 -5.87
N GLU A 296 -18.34 -16.63 -6.14
CA GLU A 296 -17.11 -17.12 -5.50
C GLU A 296 -15.86 -16.33 -5.95
N LEU A 297 -15.77 -15.97 -7.24
CA LEU A 297 -14.74 -15.04 -7.69
C LEU A 297 -14.83 -13.71 -6.92
N LEU A 298 -16.05 -13.19 -6.74
CA LEU A 298 -16.25 -11.96 -5.99
C LEU A 298 -15.91 -12.10 -4.51
N HIS A 299 -16.21 -13.24 -3.88
CA HIS A 299 -15.79 -13.52 -2.49
C HIS A 299 -14.28 -13.43 -2.32
N THR A 300 -13.51 -13.85 -3.33
CA THR A 300 -12.04 -13.71 -3.32
C THR A 300 -11.65 -12.23 -3.22
N LEU A 301 -12.28 -11.35 -4.00
CA LEU A 301 -12.06 -9.90 -3.92
C LEU A 301 -12.57 -9.28 -2.61
N VAL A 302 -13.71 -9.73 -2.09
CA VAL A 302 -14.23 -9.30 -0.77
C VAL A 302 -13.25 -9.66 0.34
N ALA A 303 -12.63 -10.84 0.29
CA ALA A 303 -11.63 -11.25 1.27
C ALA A 303 -10.39 -10.34 1.21
N VAL A 304 -9.89 -10.02 0.00
CA VAL A 304 -8.80 -9.05 -0.19
C VAL A 304 -9.19 -7.67 0.35
N HIS A 305 -10.39 -7.19 0.04
CA HIS A 305 -10.90 -5.92 0.57
C HIS A 305 -10.92 -5.91 2.11
N ALA A 306 -11.45 -6.96 2.74
CA ALA A 306 -11.55 -7.04 4.20
C ALA A 306 -10.16 -7.01 4.86
N GLU A 307 -9.20 -7.74 4.31
CA GLU A 307 -7.81 -7.77 4.77
C GLU A 307 -7.14 -6.40 4.66
N VAL A 308 -7.27 -5.73 3.50
CA VAL A 308 -6.72 -4.40 3.27
C VAL A 308 -7.40 -3.35 4.15
N PHE A 309 -8.72 -3.43 4.33
CA PHE A 309 -9.46 -2.53 5.19
C PHE A 309 -9.00 -2.61 6.65
N ALA A 310 -8.64 -3.82 7.13
CA ALA A 310 -8.08 -4.01 8.46
C ALA A 310 -6.63 -3.49 8.56
N GLY A 311 -5.80 -3.75 7.55
CA GLY A 311 -4.35 -3.53 7.63
C GLY A 311 -3.83 -2.22 7.07
N ALA A 312 -4.46 -1.66 6.04
CA ALA A 312 -3.97 -0.47 5.32
C ALA A 312 -5.14 0.36 4.79
N LYS A 313 -6.11 0.69 5.66
CA LYS A 313 -7.33 1.41 5.29
C LYS A 313 -7.11 2.67 4.43
N PRO A 314 -6.12 3.56 4.70
CA PRO A 314 -5.90 4.75 3.87
C PRO A 314 -5.51 4.44 2.42
N LEU A 315 -4.93 3.26 2.18
CA LEU A 315 -4.45 2.83 0.87
C LEU A 315 -5.46 1.90 0.17
N LEU A 316 -6.66 1.72 0.72
CA LEU A 316 -7.65 0.76 0.23
C LEU A 316 -7.96 0.93 -1.26
N ASP A 317 -8.31 2.14 -1.68
CA ASP A 317 -8.72 2.41 -3.06
C ASP A 317 -7.58 2.13 -4.04
N LYS A 318 -6.35 2.52 -3.66
CA LYS A 318 -5.13 2.27 -4.44
C LYS A 318 -4.82 0.77 -4.54
N ILE A 319 -4.88 0.06 -3.41
CA ILE A 319 -4.57 -1.38 -3.34
C ILE A 319 -5.61 -2.21 -4.08
N LEU A 320 -6.90 -1.85 -4.04
CA LEU A 320 -7.98 -2.58 -4.70
C LEU A 320 -8.11 -2.26 -6.18
N GLY A 321 -7.70 -1.07 -6.63
CA GLY A 321 -7.69 -0.73 -8.06
C GLY A 321 -6.81 -1.66 -8.89
N ILE A 322 -5.59 -1.95 -8.43
CA ILE A 322 -4.61 -2.82 -9.11
C ILE A 322 -5.17 -4.24 -9.40
N PRO A 323 -5.68 -5.00 -8.41
CA PRO A 323 -6.24 -6.33 -8.65
C PRO A 323 -7.54 -6.32 -9.45
N VAL A 324 -8.34 -5.25 -9.41
CA VAL A 324 -9.56 -5.13 -10.24
C VAL A 324 -9.18 -4.93 -11.70
N GLU A 325 -8.21 -4.06 -11.98
CA GLU A 325 -7.64 -3.89 -13.33
C GLU A 325 -7.03 -5.22 -13.83
N GLY A 326 -6.18 -5.84 -13.02
CA GLY A 326 -5.59 -7.14 -13.33
C GLY A 326 -6.59 -8.27 -13.53
N LEU A 327 -7.78 -8.21 -12.91
CA LEU A 327 -8.86 -9.18 -13.16
C LEU A 327 -9.42 -9.03 -14.57
N VAL A 328 -9.70 -7.81 -15.01
CA VAL A 328 -10.24 -7.54 -16.34
C VAL A 328 -9.22 -7.95 -17.42
N ASP A 329 -7.95 -7.61 -17.21
CA ASP A 329 -6.86 -8.03 -18.11
C ASP A 329 -6.67 -9.55 -18.11
N THR A 330 -6.89 -10.21 -16.97
CA THR A 330 -6.88 -11.67 -16.88
C THR A 330 -8.03 -12.27 -17.69
N PHE A 331 -9.24 -11.70 -17.64
CA PHE A 331 -10.35 -12.17 -18.47
C PHE A 331 -10.05 -12.05 -19.96
N LEU A 332 -9.51 -10.91 -20.39
CA LEU A 332 -9.05 -10.71 -21.78
C LEU A 332 -8.01 -11.76 -22.18
N SER A 333 -6.99 -11.94 -21.35
CA SER A 333 -5.89 -12.88 -21.61
C SER A 333 -6.40 -14.32 -21.68
N LEU A 334 -7.23 -14.75 -20.73
CA LEU A 334 -7.83 -16.09 -20.71
C LEU A 334 -8.73 -16.33 -21.93
N PHE A 335 -9.44 -15.30 -22.39
CA PHE A 335 -10.25 -15.40 -23.59
C PHE A 335 -9.39 -15.67 -24.83
N HIS A 336 -8.36 -14.87 -25.05
CA HIS A 336 -7.43 -15.06 -26.17
C HIS A 336 -6.65 -16.37 -26.09
N GLU A 337 -6.17 -16.76 -24.89
CA GLU A 337 -5.42 -18.01 -24.68
C GLU A 337 -6.25 -19.26 -25.00
N ASN A 338 -7.58 -19.21 -24.82
CA ASN A 338 -8.48 -20.35 -24.95
C ASN A 338 -9.49 -20.23 -26.09
N GLU A 339 -9.33 -19.23 -26.95
CA GLU A 339 -10.20 -18.95 -28.10
C GLU A 339 -10.32 -20.16 -29.05
N THR A 340 -9.30 -21.01 -29.11
CA THR A 340 -9.28 -22.19 -29.99
C THR A 340 -9.67 -23.50 -29.28
N LYS A 341 -9.92 -23.45 -27.97
CA LYS A 341 -10.19 -24.63 -27.11
C LYS A 341 -11.57 -24.51 -26.47
N ASP A 342 -11.61 -24.14 -25.19
CA ASP A 342 -12.82 -24.09 -24.35
C ASP A 342 -13.76 -22.95 -24.73
N LEU A 343 -13.23 -21.91 -25.39
CA LEU A 343 -13.96 -20.73 -25.88
C LEU A 343 -14.07 -20.70 -27.42
N ARG A 344 -14.00 -21.88 -28.06
CA ARG A 344 -14.09 -22.02 -29.51
C ARG A 344 -15.39 -21.48 -30.10
N SER A 345 -16.50 -21.70 -29.40
CA SER A 345 -17.81 -21.20 -29.80
C SER A 345 -18.48 -20.52 -28.61
N LEU A 346 -19.16 -19.41 -28.89
CA LEU A 346 -19.93 -18.64 -27.93
C LEU A 346 -21.33 -18.45 -28.50
N ASP A 347 -22.33 -19.11 -27.91
CA ASP A 347 -23.71 -18.96 -28.34
C ASP A 347 -24.37 -17.69 -27.74
N ALA A 348 -25.58 -17.37 -28.19
CA ALA A 348 -26.30 -16.17 -27.75
C ALA A 348 -26.56 -16.17 -26.23
N ASN A 349 -26.82 -17.34 -25.63
CA ASN A 349 -27.06 -17.45 -24.18
C ASN A 349 -25.77 -17.25 -23.39
N GLY A 350 -24.64 -17.80 -23.86
CA GLY A 350 -23.32 -17.67 -23.26
C GLY A 350 -22.85 -16.22 -23.30
N PHE A 351 -23.05 -15.54 -24.42
CA PHE A 351 -22.80 -14.10 -24.54
C PHE A 351 -23.65 -13.31 -23.53
N CYS A 352 -24.97 -13.53 -23.48
CA CYS A 352 -25.85 -12.82 -22.54
C CYS A 352 -25.50 -13.09 -21.08
N GLN A 353 -25.12 -14.33 -20.74
CA GLN A 353 -24.68 -14.70 -19.39
C GLN A 353 -23.40 -13.96 -18.99
N LEU A 354 -22.39 -13.91 -19.87
CA LEU A 354 -21.15 -13.18 -19.60
C LEU A 354 -21.39 -11.68 -19.47
N MET A 355 -22.23 -11.09 -20.33
CA MET A 355 -22.57 -9.67 -20.24
C MET A 355 -23.26 -9.32 -18.92
N LEU A 356 -24.22 -10.14 -18.47
CA LEU A 356 -24.89 -9.98 -17.17
C LEU A 356 -23.87 -10.04 -16.01
N GLU A 357 -22.95 -11.00 -16.04
CA GLU A 357 -21.95 -11.20 -14.98
C GLU A 357 -20.88 -10.10 -14.98
N LEU A 358 -20.45 -9.62 -16.16
CA LEU A 358 -19.56 -8.47 -16.28
C LEU A 358 -20.20 -7.19 -15.75
N GLU A 359 -21.46 -6.93 -16.08
CA GLU A 359 -22.19 -5.76 -15.55
C GLU A 359 -22.41 -5.86 -14.03
N TYR A 360 -22.62 -7.07 -13.52
CA TYR A 360 -22.66 -7.34 -12.09
C TYR A 360 -21.33 -7.01 -11.40
N PHE A 361 -20.19 -7.46 -11.96
CA PHE A 361 -18.87 -7.10 -11.44
C PHE A 361 -18.59 -5.60 -11.53
N GLU A 362 -18.88 -4.99 -12.68
CA GLU A 362 -18.74 -3.56 -12.91
C GLU A 362 -19.52 -2.76 -11.87
N THR A 363 -20.78 -3.13 -11.61
CA THR A 363 -21.64 -2.42 -10.64
C THR A 363 -21.09 -2.49 -9.22
N ILE A 364 -20.60 -3.66 -8.78
CA ILE A 364 -20.12 -3.86 -7.41
C ILE A 364 -18.73 -3.26 -7.19
N LEU A 365 -17.85 -3.41 -8.19
CA LEU A 365 -16.46 -2.98 -8.10
C LEU A 365 -16.23 -1.55 -8.61
N ASN A 366 -17.27 -0.87 -9.10
CA ASN A 366 -17.22 0.52 -9.60
C ASN A 366 -16.37 1.48 -8.72
N PRO A 367 -16.43 1.45 -7.37
CA PRO A 367 -15.58 2.33 -6.55
C PRO A 367 -14.07 2.16 -6.77
N TYR A 368 -13.64 1.02 -7.31
CA TYR A 368 -12.25 0.63 -7.52
C TYR A 368 -11.88 0.53 -9.00
N PHE A 369 -12.80 0.84 -9.93
CA PHE A 369 -12.49 0.81 -11.35
C PHE A 369 -11.55 1.95 -11.74
N THR A 370 -10.41 1.60 -12.33
CA THR A 370 -9.50 2.57 -12.95
C THR A 370 -9.98 2.90 -14.37
N PRO A 371 -9.55 4.03 -14.95
CA PRO A 371 -9.81 4.34 -16.36
C PRO A 371 -9.33 3.21 -17.28
N ASP A 372 -8.15 2.66 -16.99
CA ASP A 372 -7.53 1.59 -17.77
C ASP A 372 -8.35 0.28 -17.65
N ALA A 373 -8.79 -0.10 -16.45
CA ALA A 373 -9.70 -1.23 -16.26
C ALA A 373 -11.02 -1.06 -17.03
N SER A 374 -11.54 0.16 -17.12
CA SER A 374 -12.76 0.47 -17.86
C SER A 374 -12.57 0.34 -19.37
N GLU A 375 -11.38 0.69 -19.88
CA GLU A 375 -11.02 0.50 -21.28
C GLU A 375 -10.83 -0.98 -21.61
N SER A 376 -10.10 -1.72 -20.78
CA SER A 376 -9.94 -3.19 -20.90
C SER A 376 -11.30 -3.89 -20.88
N LEU A 377 -12.24 -3.45 -20.02
CA LEU A 377 -13.57 -4.06 -19.94
C LEU A 377 -14.36 -3.85 -21.24
N LYS A 378 -14.29 -2.65 -21.83
CA LYS A 378 -14.91 -2.37 -23.13
C LYS A 378 -14.27 -3.19 -24.25
N SER A 379 -12.96 -3.37 -24.22
CA SER A 379 -12.25 -4.25 -25.15
C SER A 379 -12.76 -5.68 -25.04
N LEU A 380 -12.91 -6.20 -23.81
CA LEU A 380 -13.43 -7.55 -23.56
C LEU A 380 -14.85 -7.71 -24.09
N GLN A 381 -15.74 -6.76 -23.82
CA GLN A 381 -17.12 -6.77 -24.34
C GLN A 381 -17.13 -6.78 -25.88
N GLY A 382 -16.24 -6.04 -26.53
CA GLY A 382 -16.08 -6.04 -27.99
C GLY A 382 -15.64 -7.40 -28.54
N VAL A 383 -14.61 -8.00 -27.93
CA VAL A 383 -14.10 -9.33 -28.32
C VAL A 383 -15.17 -10.43 -28.13
N LEU A 384 -15.94 -10.36 -27.04
CA LEU A 384 -17.05 -11.29 -26.80
C LEU A 384 -18.15 -11.17 -27.86
N LEU A 385 -18.48 -9.94 -28.26
CA LEU A 385 -19.49 -9.69 -29.30
C LEU A 385 -19.04 -10.19 -30.67
N GLU A 386 -17.78 -9.97 -31.03
CA GLU A 386 -17.18 -10.50 -32.25
C GLU A 386 -17.28 -12.03 -32.27
N LYS A 387 -16.87 -12.70 -31.19
CA LYS A 387 -16.89 -14.17 -31.12
C LYS A 387 -18.29 -14.76 -31.16
N ALA A 388 -19.26 -14.13 -30.50
CA ALA A 388 -20.65 -14.54 -30.57
C ALA A 388 -21.17 -14.41 -32.01
N SER A 389 -20.87 -13.29 -32.67
CA SER A 389 -21.29 -13.04 -34.06
C SER A 389 -20.69 -14.06 -35.04
N GLU A 390 -19.40 -14.38 -34.90
CA GLU A 390 -18.72 -15.43 -35.68
C GLU A 390 -19.38 -16.80 -35.51
N SER A 391 -19.65 -17.19 -34.27
CA SER A 391 -20.26 -18.48 -33.93
C SER A 391 -21.66 -18.65 -34.53
N LEU A 392 -22.43 -17.55 -34.64
CA LEU A 392 -23.72 -17.55 -35.33
C LEU A 392 -23.55 -17.74 -36.85
N THR A 393 -22.57 -17.08 -37.48
CA THR A 393 -22.31 -17.22 -38.92
C THR A 393 -21.83 -18.64 -39.30
N GLU A 394 -20.93 -19.24 -38.50
CA GLU A 394 -20.46 -20.61 -38.73
C GLU A 394 -21.58 -21.66 -38.60
N SER A 395 -22.54 -21.44 -37.68
CA SER A 395 -23.71 -22.31 -37.54
C SER A 395 -24.70 -22.21 -38.70
N SER A 396 -24.73 -21.05 -39.39
CA SER A 396 -25.60 -20.79 -40.54
C SER A 396 -25.03 -21.31 -41.86
N GLU A 397 -23.70 -21.40 -42.00
CA GLU A 397 -23.04 -21.84 -43.23
C GLU A 397 -22.89 -23.37 -43.36
N ASN A 398 -23.05 -24.12 -42.27
CA ASN A 398 -22.88 -25.58 -42.26
C ASN A 398 -24.15 -26.35 -41.81
N PRO A 399 -25.27 -26.30 -42.55
CA PRO A 399 -26.38 -27.22 -42.37
C PRO A 399 -26.01 -28.59 -42.98
N GLY A 400 -25.08 -29.30 -42.35
CA GLY A 400 -24.58 -30.58 -42.85
C GLY A 400 -25.67 -31.66 -42.89
N HIS A 401 -26.00 -32.10 -44.11
CA HIS A 401 -26.32 -33.49 -44.46
C HIS A 401 -27.08 -34.34 -43.41
N HIS A 402 -28.40 -34.18 -43.27
CA HIS A 402 -29.25 -35.30 -42.88
C HIS A 402 -30.64 -35.24 -43.54
N LEU A 403 -30.91 -36.29 -44.33
CA LEU A 403 -32.21 -36.88 -44.68
C LEU A 403 -33.16 -36.08 -45.61
N ARG A 404 -32.98 -36.37 -46.90
CA ARG A 404 -34.01 -36.48 -47.96
C ARG A 404 -35.47 -36.48 -47.45
N PRO A 405 -36.29 -35.46 -47.76
CA PRO A 405 -37.69 -35.45 -47.36
C PRO A 405 -38.50 -36.34 -48.31
N THR A 406 -39.09 -37.40 -47.78
CA THR A 406 -40.10 -38.19 -48.50
C THR A 406 -41.48 -37.69 -48.07
N ARG A 407 -42.06 -36.83 -48.89
CA ARG A 407 -43.49 -36.64 -49.20
C ARG A 407 -44.51 -37.07 -48.14
N GLY A 408 -45.15 -36.06 -47.52
CA GLY A 408 -46.56 -36.11 -47.11
C GLY A 408 -46.82 -35.87 -45.62
N SER A 409 -47.29 -34.67 -45.29
CA SER A 409 -48.50 -34.40 -44.48
C SER A 409 -48.45 -32.95 -44.02
N GLU A 410 -49.51 -32.22 -44.31
CA GLU A 410 -49.77 -30.86 -43.83
C GLU A 410 -50.05 -30.89 -42.31
N ASP A 411 -49.86 -29.73 -41.68
CA ASP A 411 -50.17 -29.34 -40.30
C ASP A 411 -49.17 -29.67 -39.18
N ALA A 412 -48.20 -28.75 -38.97
CA ALA A 412 -47.82 -28.25 -37.65
C ALA A 412 -46.85 -27.05 -37.77
N ASP A 413 -47.38 -25.85 -37.48
CA ASP A 413 -46.72 -24.62 -36.98
C ASP A 413 -45.18 -24.51 -37.12
N ASP A 414 -44.71 -24.10 -38.31
CA ASP A 414 -43.35 -23.59 -38.52
C ASP A 414 -43.23 -22.18 -37.91
N ARG A 415 -42.91 -22.11 -36.61
CA ARG A 415 -42.51 -20.89 -35.89
C ARG A 415 -41.05 -20.86 -35.45
N GLN A 416 -40.20 -21.72 -36.00
CA GLN A 416 -38.75 -21.57 -35.87
C GLN A 416 -38.20 -20.93 -37.15
N GLN A 417 -38.55 -19.66 -37.33
CA GLN A 417 -37.82 -18.79 -38.25
C GLN A 417 -36.40 -18.66 -37.71
N GLY A 418 -35.43 -19.16 -38.49
CA GLY A 418 -34.02 -18.89 -38.29
C GLY A 418 -33.81 -17.38 -38.30
N MET A 419 -33.72 -16.81 -37.10
CA MET A 419 -33.42 -15.41 -36.90
C MET A 419 -31.91 -15.28 -37.02
N THR A 420 -31.44 -14.75 -38.15
CA THR A 420 -30.08 -14.22 -38.23
C THR A 420 -30.03 -13.02 -37.29
N VAL A 421 -29.67 -13.27 -36.03
CA VAL A 421 -29.58 -12.25 -34.98
C VAL A 421 -28.42 -11.34 -35.34
N SER A 422 -28.68 -10.05 -35.56
CA SER A 422 -27.62 -9.07 -35.80
C SER A 422 -26.84 -8.80 -34.50
N PRO A 423 -25.59 -8.30 -34.57
CA PRO A 423 -24.83 -7.93 -33.37
C PRO A 423 -25.61 -6.96 -32.45
N ASP A 424 -26.40 -6.05 -33.04
CA ASP A 424 -27.25 -5.12 -32.30
C ASP A 424 -28.41 -5.83 -31.56
N ASP A 425 -28.96 -6.90 -32.14
CA ASP A 425 -30.00 -7.70 -31.49
C ASP A 425 -29.43 -8.52 -30.31
N LEU A 426 -28.18 -8.99 -30.40
CA LEU A 426 -27.49 -9.65 -29.28
C LEU A 426 -27.25 -8.68 -28.12
N ILE A 427 -26.83 -7.46 -28.42
CA ILE A 427 -26.66 -6.40 -27.41
C ILE A 427 -28.01 -6.09 -26.75
N ALA A 428 -29.07 -5.92 -27.53
CA ALA A 428 -30.41 -5.65 -27.01
C ALA A 428 -30.91 -6.79 -26.10
N LEU A 429 -30.64 -8.04 -26.49
CA LEU A 429 -30.99 -9.22 -25.68
C LEU A 429 -30.22 -9.26 -24.36
N ALA A 430 -28.91 -8.99 -24.38
CA ALA A 430 -28.09 -8.91 -23.17
C ALA A 430 -28.59 -7.79 -22.22
N GLN A 431 -28.90 -6.61 -22.76
CA GLN A 431 -29.45 -5.49 -22.00
C GLN A 431 -30.82 -5.80 -21.39
N GLN A 432 -31.65 -6.59 -22.08
CA GLN A 432 -32.92 -7.05 -21.53
C GLN A 432 -32.70 -7.94 -20.30
N TYR A 433 -31.81 -8.94 -20.39
CA TYR A 433 -31.50 -9.81 -19.26
C TYR A 433 -30.91 -9.04 -18.07
N SER A 434 -30.01 -8.09 -18.31
CA SER A 434 -29.48 -7.21 -17.27
C SER A 434 -30.58 -6.39 -16.59
N SER A 435 -31.47 -5.77 -17.38
CA SER A 435 -32.57 -4.95 -16.84
C SER A 435 -33.54 -5.77 -15.97
N GLU A 436 -33.76 -7.05 -16.31
CA GLU A 436 -34.67 -7.93 -15.59
C GLU A 436 -34.05 -8.56 -14.33
N LEU A 437 -32.77 -8.95 -14.39
CA LEU A 437 -32.16 -9.84 -13.38
C LEU A 437 -31.16 -9.14 -12.45
N LEU A 438 -30.44 -8.11 -12.93
CA LEU A 438 -29.30 -7.53 -12.21
C LEU A 438 -29.68 -7.02 -10.82
N GLN A 439 -30.78 -6.25 -10.71
CA GLN A 439 -31.20 -5.67 -9.44
C GLN A 439 -31.56 -6.74 -8.40
N ALA A 440 -32.21 -7.83 -8.82
CA ALA A 440 -32.57 -8.93 -7.93
C ALA A 440 -31.33 -9.67 -7.43
N GLU A 441 -30.35 -9.87 -8.30
CA GLU A 441 -29.08 -10.51 -7.95
C GLU A 441 -28.22 -9.66 -7.01
N LEU A 442 -28.17 -8.34 -7.23
CA LEU A 442 -27.49 -7.41 -6.32
C LEU A 442 -28.11 -7.43 -4.91
N GLU A 443 -29.44 -7.51 -4.79
CA GLU A 443 -30.09 -7.66 -3.48
C GLU A 443 -29.84 -9.04 -2.87
N ARG A 444 -29.81 -10.10 -3.69
CA ARG A 444 -29.49 -11.47 -3.23
C ARG A 444 -28.10 -11.55 -2.63
N THR A 445 -27.10 -10.92 -3.24
CA THR A 445 -25.70 -11.00 -2.83
C THR A 445 -25.26 -9.83 -1.94
N ARG A 446 -26.16 -8.89 -1.63
CA ARG A 446 -25.89 -7.66 -0.88
C ARG A 446 -25.13 -7.83 0.43
N ILE A 447 -25.38 -8.92 1.17
CA ILE A 447 -24.67 -9.19 2.44
C ILE A 447 -23.20 -9.52 2.16
N ASN A 448 -22.93 -10.24 1.08
CA ASN A 448 -21.60 -10.68 0.70
C ASN A 448 -20.80 -9.53 0.07
N THR A 449 -21.48 -8.62 -0.64
CA THR A 449 -20.85 -7.53 -1.41
C THR A 449 -20.88 -6.18 -0.68
N GLY A 450 -21.65 -6.08 0.40
CA GLY A 450 -21.90 -4.83 1.11
C GLY A 450 -20.65 -4.16 1.69
N MET A 451 -19.54 -4.88 1.88
CA MET A 451 -18.26 -4.27 2.24
C MET A 451 -17.64 -3.47 1.10
N LEU A 452 -17.63 -4.03 -0.12
CA LEU A 452 -17.09 -3.38 -1.33
C LEU A 452 -17.92 -2.15 -1.71
N CYS A 453 -19.24 -2.19 -1.52
CA CYS A 453 -20.13 -1.09 -1.92
C CYS A 453 -20.20 0.06 -0.88
N ARG A 454 -19.73 -0.13 0.37
CA ARG A 454 -20.00 0.80 1.48
C ARG A 454 -19.11 2.05 1.53
N VAL A 455 -18.14 2.22 0.62
CA VAL A 455 -17.28 3.41 0.60
C VAL A 455 -18.07 4.71 0.30
N ASN A 456 -19.28 4.62 -0.30
CA ASN A 456 -20.09 5.80 -0.63
C ASN A 456 -21.24 6.15 0.34
N SER A 457 -21.52 5.37 1.39
CA SER A 457 -22.69 5.62 2.27
C SER A 457 -22.48 6.70 3.36
N VAL A 458 -21.27 7.25 3.54
CA VAL A 458 -21.04 8.34 4.52
C VAL A 458 -21.49 9.71 3.98
N ARG A 459 -21.79 9.86 2.68
CA ARG A 459 -22.21 11.14 2.10
C ARG A 459 -23.72 11.39 2.01
N PHE A 460 -24.57 10.44 2.43
CA PHE A 460 -26.04 10.61 2.35
C PHE A 460 -26.77 10.89 3.67
N SER A 461 -26.06 11.09 4.79
CA SER A 461 -26.71 11.34 6.11
C SER A 461 -26.49 12.74 6.70
N THR A 462 -26.26 13.77 5.88
CA THR A 462 -26.30 15.19 6.35
C THR A 462 -27.09 16.09 5.40
N ARG A 463 -28.27 15.62 4.95
CA ARG A 463 -29.35 16.48 4.48
C ARG A 463 -30.68 15.89 4.95
N THR A 464 -31.00 16.12 6.21
CA THR A 464 -32.37 16.29 6.74
C THR A 464 -32.28 16.44 8.26
N SER A 465 -32.18 17.70 8.71
CA SER A 465 -32.77 18.27 9.93
C SER A 465 -32.51 19.77 9.89
#